data_AF-A0A382E9H5-F1
#
_entry.id   AF-A0A382E9H5-F1
#
_cell.length_a   1.000
_cell.length_b   1.000
_cell.length_c   1.000
_cell.angle_alpha   90.00
_cell.angle_beta   90.00
_cell.angle_gamma   90.00
#
_symmetry.space_group_name_H-M   'P 1'
#
loop_
_entity.id
_entity.type
_entity.pdbx_description
1 polymer ?
#
loop_
_entity_poly.entity_id
_entity_poly.type
_entity_poly.pdbx_seq_one_letter_code
_entity_poly.pdbx_strand_id
1 'polypeptide(L)'
;ISVLLLKASQARAMRLVLVYSCLAGAAAYLLTEWWGKSAYVLPFAGTLFLAVLFNQPGYRSENIDQKEAKSIIRRLISWRHLVTGILAMILFIVCAIGFETERLQSLEFVRKPVEYIEQYIGRSDKVEISETNKITFPNVLWTITETKRFPIKKSLGHLLRSPTLSAIGLIGFLIFLIGHWKKLIPLLPIFAVGLLVFHSARRFGVFLGPFVGIGYGYLLTILLTFIYRQIPMIRRWPTRSNPNGSSVDWSQGKWSRLNELSGYGIALVFFLVVSLTTATGLIPKPSVPPQNIFSFLFLKDNLPKDSAIYTWWDYGYALTETTNRATFHDGGSQTSPKTYFIAKSFVSDSQSELYNTISYLASEGTGGIYQMIDEHVPDEDLFETVLANPPVLSKENVFVVYTKDLIGKYGAINSIGRWDSVKQRSGPGTGYRILKCNQLKGFELLCQGRSVNLIKESSIGGIPLKQTVIIDDGYVKRRIQHPREHGKYLQILVKGRKIISVQIVSKRVFFSNFNQMFLLGKYDETLFKQYYNAFPWTRVFHVKGQN
;
A
#
# COMPACT_ATOMS: atom_id res chain seq x y z
N ILE A 1 20.35 -23.34 27.54
CA ILE A 1 19.50 -23.53 26.33
C ILE A 1 20.21 -24.37 25.26
N SER A 2 21.38 -23.95 24.73
CA SER A 2 22.09 -24.64 23.63
C SER A 2 22.42 -26.12 23.87
N VAL A 3 22.79 -26.50 25.10
CA VAL A 3 23.04 -27.90 25.47
C VAL A 3 21.77 -28.76 25.34
N LEU A 4 20.62 -28.21 25.72
CA LEU A 4 19.33 -28.91 25.63
C LEU A 4 18.89 -29.04 24.17
N LEU A 5 19.15 -28.04 23.33
CA LEU A 5 18.93 -28.12 21.89
C LEU A 5 19.80 -29.21 21.23
N LEU A 6 21.07 -29.32 21.64
CA LEU A 6 21.96 -30.39 21.17
C LEU A 6 21.48 -31.78 21.63
N LYS A 7 21.01 -31.91 22.88
CA LYS A 7 20.43 -33.17 23.37
C LYS A 7 19.13 -33.52 22.65
N ALA A 8 18.30 -32.52 22.33
CA ALA A 8 17.08 -32.69 21.54
C ALA A 8 17.40 -33.17 20.12
N SER A 9 18.43 -32.64 19.46
CA SER A 9 18.81 -33.07 18.11
C SER A 9 19.43 -34.47 18.09
N GLN A 10 20.17 -34.87 19.13
CA GLN A 10 20.80 -36.20 19.23
C GLN A 10 19.82 -37.31 19.70
N ALA A 11 18.65 -36.94 20.21
CA ALA A 11 17.69 -37.89 20.75
C ALA A 11 17.05 -38.76 19.65
N ARG A 12 17.10 -40.08 19.83
CA ARG A 12 16.53 -41.06 18.88
C ARG A 12 15.03 -41.30 19.08
N ALA A 13 14.55 -41.10 20.30
CA ALA A 13 13.13 -41.26 20.64
C ALA A 13 12.41 -39.91 20.57
N MET A 14 11.28 -39.85 19.87
CA MET A 14 10.44 -38.66 19.77
C MET A 14 10.11 -38.06 21.16
N ARG A 15 9.83 -38.90 22.16
CA ARG A 15 9.56 -38.45 23.54
C ARG A 15 10.73 -37.66 24.14
N LEU A 16 11.97 -38.09 23.90
CA LEU A 16 13.16 -37.41 24.41
C LEU A 16 13.41 -36.09 23.68
N VAL A 17 13.18 -36.04 22.36
CA VAL A 17 13.24 -34.79 21.58
C VAL A 17 12.29 -33.76 22.19
N LEU A 18 11.05 -34.16 22.49
CA LEU A 18 10.04 -33.29 23.10
C LEU A 18 10.42 -32.85 24.52
N VAL A 19 10.91 -33.75 25.38
CA VAL A 19 11.34 -33.40 26.75
C VAL A 19 12.47 -32.38 26.74
N TYR A 20 13.51 -32.61 25.94
CA TYR A 20 14.63 -31.65 25.83
C TYR A 20 14.19 -30.33 25.20
N SER A 21 13.21 -30.35 24.28
CA SER A 21 12.64 -29.15 23.68
C SER A 21 11.84 -28.31 24.68
N CYS A 22 11.03 -28.92 25.54
CA CYS A 22 10.33 -28.16 26.59
C CYS A 22 11.30 -27.64 27.66
N LEU A 23 12.29 -28.43 28.09
CA LEU A 23 13.32 -27.95 29.03
C LEU A 23 14.11 -26.78 28.43
N ALA A 24 14.42 -26.83 27.13
CA ALA A 24 15.06 -25.71 26.44
C ALA A 24 14.15 -24.47 26.39
N GLY A 25 12.84 -24.66 26.18
CA GLY A 25 11.84 -23.60 26.23
C GLY A 25 11.72 -22.97 27.62
N ALA A 26 11.61 -23.77 28.68
CA ALA A 26 11.57 -23.29 30.06
C ALA A 26 12.84 -22.51 30.45
N ALA A 27 14.01 -22.95 29.98
CA ALA A 27 15.25 -22.21 30.17
C ALA A 27 15.28 -20.88 29.38
N ALA A 28 14.62 -20.82 28.22
CA ALA A 28 14.44 -19.58 27.48
C ALA A 28 13.48 -18.63 28.20
N TYR A 29 12.40 -19.15 28.80
CA TYR A 29 11.49 -18.37 29.63
C TYR A 29 12.21 -17.70 30.82
N LEU A 30 13.03 -18.44 31.56
CA LEU A 30 13.82 -17.87 32.66
C LEU A 30 14.81 -16.80 32.19
N LEU A 31 15.39 -16.98 31.00
CA LEU A 31 16.27 -15.98 30.40
C LEU A 31 15.49 -14.71 30.02
N THR A 32 14.26 -14.84 29.50
CA THR A 32 13.42 -13.69 29.17
C THR A 32 12.97 -12.92 30.41
N GLU A 33 12.66 -13.61 31.51
CA GLU A 33 12.35 -12.98 32.80
C GLU A 33 13.56 -12.23 33.38
N TRP A 34 14.76 -12.81 33.27
CA TRP A 34 15.97 -12.18 33.78
C TRP A 34 16.45 -10.99 32.93
N TRP A 35 16.32 -11.08 31.60
CA TRP A 35 16.85 -10.08 30.66
C TRP A 35 15.82 -9.02 30.23
N GLY A 36 14.52 -9.26 30.46
CA GLY A 36 13.44 -8.35 30.09
C GLY A 36 13.19 -8.21 28.58
N LYS A 37 13.85 -9.02 27.72
CA LYS A 37 13.61 -9.04 26.27
C LYS A 37 13.41 -10.47 25.74
N SER A 38 12.43 -10.63 24.86
CA SER A 38 12.03 -11.92 24.28
C SER A 38 12.75 -12.31 22.98
N ALA A 39 13.73 -11.50 22.54
CA ALA A 39 14.40 -11.61 21.24
C ALA A 39 15.07 -12.97 20.95
N TYR A 40 15.42 -13.75 21.98
CA TYR A 40 16.18 -14.99 21.83
C TYR A 40 15.33 -16.25 21.67
N VAL A 41 14.03 -16.20 21.95
CA VAL A 41 13.14 -17.38 21.88
C VAL A 41 13.11 -17.96 20.46
N LEU A 42 12.99 -17.11 19.44
CA LEU A 42 12.84 -17.55 18.06
C LEU A 42 14.14 -18.06 17.41
N PRO A 43 15.31 -17.43 17.57
CA PRO A 43 16.58 -18.01 17.14
C PRO A 43 16.79 -19.43 17.69
N PHE A 44 16.45 -19.66 18.96
CA PHE A 44 16.55 -20.99 19.57
C PHE A 44 15.49 -21.96 19.03
N ALA A 45 14.24 -21.52 18.80
CA ALA A 45 13.20 -22.34 18.19
C ALA A 45 13.53 -22.74 16.74
N GLY A 46 14.07 -21.80 15.94
CA GLY A 46 14.54 -22.06 14.58
C GLY A 46 15.75 -22.99 14.56
N THR A 47 16.71 -22.78 15.46
CA THR A 47 17.87 -23.67 15.60
C THR A 47 17.44 -25.09 16.00
N LEU A 48 16.48 -25.22 16.93
CA LEU A 48 15.89 -26.51 17.31
C LEU A 48 15.24 -27.20 16.11
N PHE A 49 14.40 -26.47 15.37
CA PHE A 49 13.69 -27.00 14.21
C PHE A 49 14.68 -27.50 13.16
N LEU A 50 15.66 -26.67 12.78
CA LEU A 50 16.69 -27.03 11.79
C LEU A 50 17.56 -28.19 12.29
N ALA A 51 17.96 -28.20 13.56
CA ALA A 51 18.77 -29.28 14.13
C ALA A 51 18.02 -30.61 14.15
N VAL A 52 16.72 -30.64 14.45
CA VAL A 52 15.89 -31.86 14.39
C VAL A 52 15.59 -32.26 12.94
N LEU A 53 15.47 -31.29 12.03
CA LEU A 53 15.15 -31.52 10.61
C LEU A 53 16.33 -32.09 9.83
N PHE A 54 17.55 -31.62 10.09
CA PHE A 54 18.77 -31.98 9.35
C PHE A 54 19.61 -33.07 10.00
N ASN A 55 19.37 -33.41 11.27
CA ASN A 55 20.11 -34.51 11.90
C ASN A 55 19.56 -35.87 11.43
N GLN A 56 20.06 -36.34 10.30
CA GLN A 56 19.81 -37.70 9.82
C GLN A 56 20.74 -38.70 10.55
N PRO A 57 20.27 -39.90 10.91
CA PRO A 57 21.13 -40.93 11.48
C PRO A 57 22.18 -41.34 10.44
N GLY A 58 23.41 -40.85 10.62
CA GLY A 58 24.58 -41.39 9.94
C GLY A 58 24.85 -42.78 10.48
N TYR A 59 24.64 -43.79 9.64
CA TYR A 59 25.32 -45.07 9.80
C TYR A 59 26.82 -44.77 9.84
N ARG A 60 27.47 -45.12 10.96
CA ARG A 60 28.92 -45.06 11.14
C ARG A 60 29.52 -45.97 10.06
N SER A 61 30.06 -45.35 9.01
CA SER A 61 30.83 -46.04 7.98
C SER A 61 32.08 -46.61 8.64
N GLU A 62 32.03 -47.89 9.00
CA GLU A 62 33.19 -48.78 8.86
C GLU A 62 33.29 -49.11 7.37
N ASN A 63 33.96 -48.23 6.64
CA ASN A 63 34.71 -48.47 5.41
C ASN A 63 34.81 -47.13 4.68
N ILE A 64 35.96 -46.50 4.89
CA ILE A 64 36.45 -45.41 4.07
C ILE A 64 36.85 -46.07 2.76
N ASP A 65 35.97 -46.00 1.75
CA ASP A 65 36.43 -45.94 0.36
C ASP A 65 35.46 -45.12 -0.50
N GLN A 66 35.89 -43.88 -0.69
CA GLN A 66 35.89 -43.15 -1.94
C GLN A 66 34.82 -43.55 -3.00
N LYS A 67 33.59 -43.04 -2.84
CA LYS A 67 32.74 -42.45 -3.91
C LYS A 67 31.35 -42.17 -3.36
N GLU A 68 31.06 -40.89 -3.09
CA GLU A 68 29.82 -40.19 -3.49
C GLU A 68 29.62 -38.91 -2.67
N ALA A 69 30.34 -37.85 -3.06
CA ALA A 69 29.95 -36.47 -2.74
C ALA A 69 28.58 -36.08 -3.34
N LYS A 70 27.94 -36.95 -4.16
CA LYS A 70 26.58 -36.78 -4.71
C LYS A 70 25.45 -37.11 -3.72
N SER A 71 25.74 -37.74 -2.57
CA SER A 71 24.70 -38.16 -1.60
C SER A 71 24.22 -37.06 -0.65
N ILE A 72 24.90 -35.90 -0.56
CA ILE A 72 24.64 -34.93 0.52
C ILE A 72 23.34 -34.12 0.26
N ILE A 73 22.99 -33.88 -1.00
CA ILE A 73 21.85 -33.01 -1.38
C ILE A 73 20.54 -33.81 -1.63
N ARG A 74 20.61 -35.15 -1.73
CA ARG A 74 19.46 -36.03 -2.07
C ARG A 74 18.76 -36.69 -0.88
N ARG A 75 19.10 -36.32 0.36
CA ARG A 75 18.49 -36.92 1.56
C ARG A 75 17.17 -36.22 1.90
N LEU A 76 16.07 -36.74 1.34
CA LEU A 76 14.72 -36.25 1.57
C LEU A 76 14.37 -36.22 3.07
N ILE A 77 13.92 -35.05 3.53
CA ILE A 77 13.22 -34.86 4.80
C ILE A 77 12.01 -35.81 4.82
N SER A 78 12.02 -36.79 5.73
CA SER A 78 10.87 -37.66 5.95
C SER A 78 9.75 -36.87 6.62
N TRP A 79 8.49 -37.17 6.27
CA TRP A 79 7.30 -36.58 6.91
C TRP A 79 7.35 -36.72 8.44
N ARG A 80 7.93 -37.81 8.94
CA ARG A 80 8.11 -38.02 10.39
C ARG A 80 9.07 -37.00 11.02
N HIS A 81 10.16 -36.65 10.36
CA HIS A 81 11.12 -35.65 10.85
C HIS A 81 10.55 -34.24 10.83
N LEU A 82 9.75 -33.95 9.80
CA LEU A 82 9.01 -32.70 9.70
C LEU A 82 7.99 -32.57 10.84
N VAL A 83 7.21 -33.63 11.11
CA VAL A 83 6.25 -33.65 12.24
C VAL A 83 6.97 -33.55 13.59
N THR A 84 8.07 -34.26 13.81
CA THR A 84 8.83 -34.15 15.07
C THR A 84 9.44 -32.77 15.26
N GLY A 85 9.97 -32.17 14.19
CA GLY A 85 10.52 -30.82 14.24
C GLY A 85 9.46 -29.79 14.57
N ILE A 86 8.28 -29.88 13.93
CA ILE A 86 7.15 -28.98 14.22
C ILE A 86 6.68 -29.14 15.66
N LEU A 87 6.48 -30.37 16.15
CA LEU A 87 6.04 -30.61 17.53
C LEU A 87 7.08 -30.14 18.55
N ALA A 88 8.37 -30.37 18.30
CA ALA A 88 9.47 -29.89 19.14
C ALA A 88 9.50 -28.36 19.20
N MET A 89 9.34 -27.69 18.05
CA MET A 89 9.30 -26.23 17.94
C MET A 89 8.09 -25.64 18.66
N ILE A 90 6.89 -26.20 18.46
CA ILE A 90 5.66 -25.76 19.16
C ILE A 90 5.85 -25.91 20.66
N LEU A 91 6.30 -27.07 21.12
CA LEU A 91 6.48 -27.34 22.54
C LEU A 91 7.55 -26.42 23.17
N PHE A 92 8.64 -26.14 22.45
CA PHE A 92 9.64 -25.17 22.86
C PHE A 92 9.02 -23.77 23.02
N ILE A 93 8.26 -23.29 22.02
CA ILE A 93 7.65 -21.96 22.05
C ILE A 93 6.65 -21.85 23.20
N VAL A 94 5.79 -22.86 23.40
CA VAL A 94 4.81 -22.89 24.51
C VAL A 94 5.50 -22.84 25.86
N CYS A 95 6.57 -23.63 26.07
CA CYS A 95 7.33 -23.59 27.33
C CYS A 95 8.14 -22.28 27.47
N ALA A 96 8.53 -21.63 26.37
CA ALA A 96 9.28 -20.36 26.37
C ALA A 96 8.43 -19.11 26.63
N ILE A 97 7.13 -19.15 26.36
CA ILE A 97 6.18 -18.07 26.67
C ILE A 97 5.49 -18.25 28.03
N GLY A 98 5.86 -19.27 28.80
CA GLY A 98 5.26 -19.53 30.12
C GLY A 98 3.78 -19.93 30.07
N PHE A 99 3.32 -20.51 28.95
CA PHE A 99 1.91 -20.85 28.69
C PHE A 99 0.93 -19.65 28.61
N GLU A 100 1.42 -18.41 28.61
CA GLU A 100 0.60 -17.22 28.38
C GLU A 100 0.51 -16.90 26.89
N THR A 101 -0.70 -17.00 26.32
CA THR A 101 -0.92 -16.72 24.89
C THR A 101 -0.73 -15.25 24.52
N GLU A 102 -0.91 -14.32 25.47
CA GLU A 102 -0.71 -12.88 25.24
C GLU A 102 0.78 -12.54 24.98
N ARG A 103 1.71 -13.25 25.62
CA ARG A 103 3.17 -13.09 25.39
C ARG A 103 3.63 -13.60 24.03
N LEU A 104 2.82 -14.39 23.32
CA LEU A 104 3.12 -14.79 21.95
C LEU A 104 3.10 -13.57 21.01
N GLN A 105 2.21 -12.61 21.28
CA GLN A 105 2.07 -11.38 20.50
C GLN A 105 3.18 -10.36 20.82
N SER A 106 3.81 -10.43 22.00
CA SER A 106 4.90 -9.51 22.40
C SER A 106 6.29 -9.90 21.85
N LEU A 107 6.44 -11.08 21.22
CA LEU A 107 7.65 -11.45 20.50
C LEU A 107 7.84 -10.52 19.29
N GLU A 108 8.95 -9.77 19.19
CA GLU A 108 9.13 -8.74 18.14
C GLU A 108 8.89 -9.23 16.69
N PHE A 109 9.20 -10.49 16.39
CA PHE A 109 8.99 -11.12 15.09
C PHE A 109 7.56 -11.63 14.87
N VAL A 110 6.76 -11.78 15.92
CA VAL A 110 5.31 -11.99 15.79
C VAL A 110 4.62 -10.64 15.77
N ARG A 111 4.99 -9.73 16.69
CA ARG A 111 4.46 -8.38 16.81
C ARG A 111 4.57 -7.58 15.52
N LYS A 112 5.77 -7.41 14.95
CA LYS A 112 5.95 -6.56 13.75
C LYS A 112 5.19 -7.10 12.52
N PRO A 113 5.23 -8.40 12.20
CA PRO A 113 4.42 -8.95 11.12
C PRO A 113 2.93 -8.96 11.43
N VAL A 114 2.50 -9.19 12.69
CA VAL A 114 1.09 -9.14 13.08
C VAL A 114 0.57 -7.71 12.99
N GLU A 115 1.27 -6.71 13.54
CA GLU A 115 0.97 -5.28 13.36
C GLU A 115 0.94 -4.91 11.89
N TYR A 116 1.94 -5.34 11.11
CA TYR A 116 1.96 -5.11 9.67
C TYR A 116 0.76 -5.76 8.98
N ILE A 117 0.39 -6.99 9.35
CA ILE A 117 -0.77 -7.71 8.83
C ILE A 117 -2.06 -7.02 9.27
N GLU A 118 -2.21 -6.62 10.53
CA GLU A 118 -3.42 -5.96 11.04
C GLU A 118 -3.59 -4.55 10.48
N GLN A 119 -2.49 -3.84 10.21
CA GLN A 119 -2.52 -2.50 9.63
C GLN A 119 -2.71 -2.52 8.10
N TYR A 120 -2.08 -3.47 7.39
CA TYR A 120 -2.11 -3.53 5.92
C TYR A 120 -3.09 -4.56 5.34
N ILE A 121 -3.45 -5.60 6.08
CA ILE A 121 -4.41 -6.65 5.70
C ILE A 121 -5.70 -6.51 6.52
N GLY A 122 -5.57 -6.28 7.83
CA GLY A 122 -6.66 -5.96 8.75
C GLY A 122 -7.27 -4.61 8.42
N ARG A 123 -8.59 -4.61 8.29
CA ARG A 123 -9.39 -3.41 7.98
C ARG A 123 -9.67 -2.61 9.25
N SER A 124 -8.63 -2.13 9.93
CA SER A 124 -8.84 -1.15 11.01
C SER A 124 -8.87 0.26 10.43
N ASP A 125 -9.95 1.00 10.65
CA ASP A 125 -10.04 2.44 10.34
C ASP A 125 -9.15 3.29 11.28
N LYS A 126 -8.51 2.65 12.26
CA LYS A 126 -7.74 3.25 13.35
C LYS A 126 -6.31 2.74 13.34
N VAL A 127 -5.39 3.58 13.79
CA VAL A 127 -4.06 3.18 14.23
C VAL A 127 -3.94 3.52 15.70
N GLU A 128 -3.74 2.50 16.54
CA GLU A 128 -3.37 2.66 17.95
C GLU A 128 -1.87 2.95 18.04
N ILE A 129 -1.50 3.95 18.84
CA ILE A 129 -0.12 4.46 18.89
C ILE A 129 0.58 4.15 20.20
N SER A 130 -0.15 3.94 21.30
CA SER A 130 0.41 3.59 22.60
C SER A 130 -0.46 2.56 23.34
N GLU A 131 0.19 1.59 23.99
CA GLU A 131 -0.47 0.54 24.80
C GLU A 131 -0.93 1.09 26.17
N THR A 132 -0.28 2.14 26.68
CA THR A 132 -0.59 2.75 27.99
C THR A 132 -1.70 3.79 27.89
N ASN A 133 -1.64 4.64 26.86
CA ASN A 133 -2.66 5.65 26.54
C ASN A 133 -3.29 5.27 25.20
N LYS A 134 -4.55 4.78 25.20
CA LYS A 134 -5.30 4.31 24.01
C LYS A 134 -5.66 5.43 23.02
N ILE A 135 -4.68 6.20 22.57
CA ILE A 135 -4.81 7.27 21.60
C ILE A 135 -4.87 6.65 20.20
N THR A 136 -5.91 7.01 19.45
CA THR A 136 -6.14 6.48 18.11
C THR A 136 -6.18 7.57 17.06
N PHE A 137 -5.45 7.35 15.96
CA PHE A 137 -5.47 8.23 14.80
C PHE A 137 -6.16 7.57 13.60
N PRO A 138 -6.71 8.36 12.66
CA PRO A 138 -7.32 7.81 11.46
C PRO A 138 -6.29 7.07 10.61
N ASN A 139 -6.63 5.86 10.17
CA ASN A 139 -5.79 5.09 9.27
C ASN A 139 -5.86 5.62 7.83
N VAL A 140 -4.80 6.32 7.42
CA VAL A 140 -4.67 6.90 6.07
C VAL A 140 -4.68 5.83 4.98
N LEU A 141 -4.30 4.58 5.28
CA LEU A 141 -4.25 3.49 4.30
C LEU A 141 -5.59 3.23 3.61
N TRP A 142 -6.73 3.53 4.25
CA TRP A 142 -8.06 3.39 3.65
C TRP A 142 -8.34 4.36 2.49
N THR A 143 -7.64 5.49 2.49
CA THR A 143 -7.78 6.50 1.45
C THR A 143 -6.96 6.15 0.21
N ILE A 144 -5.91 5.32 0.37
CA ILE A 144 -5.02 4.90 -0.70
C ILE A 144 -5.79 4.01 -1.68
N THR A 145 -5.66 4.29 -2.98
CA THR A 145 -6.44 3.55 -3.98
C THR A 145 -5.99 2.10 -4.14
N GLU A 146 -4.73 1.80 -3.87
CA GLU A 146 -4.08 0.48 -3.98
C GLU A 146 -4.45 -0.53 -2.90
N THR A 147 -4.89 -0.04 -1.75
CA THR A 147 -5.34 -0.86 -0.61
C THR A 147 -6.80 -1.28 -0.75
N LYS A 148 -7.54 -0.68 -1.71
CA LYS A 148 -8.96 -0.98 -1.92
C LYS A 148 -9.16 -2.38 -2.49
N ARG A 149 -10.19 -3.05 -1.97
CA ARG A 149 -10.67 -4.34 -2.46
C ARG A 149 -11.44 -4.16 -3.76
N PHE A 150 -11.17 -5.03 -4.73
CA PHE A 150 -12.01 -5.18 -5.91
C PHE A 150 -12.81 -6.48 -5.88
N PRO A 151 -14.01 -6.50 -6.50
CA PRO A 151 -14.73 -7.75 -6.72
C PRO A 151 -13.84 -8.74 -7.48
N ILE A 152 -13.98 -10.04 -7.19
CA ILE A 152 -13.15 -11.11 -7.78
C ILE A 152 -13.03 -10.97 -9.30
N LYS A 153 -14.15 -10.75 -10.00
CA LYS A 153 -14.18 -10.56 -11.45
C LYS A 153 -13.28 -9.42 -11.93
N LYS A 154 -13.27 -8.30 -11.19
CA LYS A 154 -12.43 -7.13 -11.51
C LYS A 154 -10.97 -7.39 -11.15
N SER A 155 -10.69 -8.09 -10.04
CA SER A 155 -9.33 -8.51 -9.67
C SER A 155 -8.73 -9.45 -10.73
N LEU A 156 -9.51 -10.41 -11.23
CA LEU A 156 -9.09 -11.28 -12.33
C LEU A 156 -8.88 -10.49 -13.64
N GLY A 157 -9.74 -9.51 -13.93
CA GLY A 157 -9.60 -8.63 -15.09
C GLY A 157 -8.40 -7.68 -15.03
N HIS A 158 -7.69 -7.61 -13.90
CA HIS A 158 -6.43 -6.90 -13.76
C HIS A 158 -5.20 -7.77 -14.09
N LEU A 159 -5.33 -9.09 -14.08
CA LEU A 159 -4.24 -10.02 -14.43
C LEU A 159 -4.13 -10.16 -15.95
N LEU A 160 -5.24 -10.47 -16.61
CA LEU A 160 -5.44 -10.41 -18.06
C LEU A 160 -6.74 -9.65 -18.33
N ARG A 161 -6.84 -9.00 -19.51
CA ARG A 161 -8.02 -8.17 -19.87
C ARG A 161 -9.33 -8.95 -19.75
N SER A 162 -9.28 -10.27 -19.99
CA SER A 162 -10.42 -11.16 -19.77
C SER A 162 -10.30 -11.86 -18.40
N PRO A 163 -11.28 -11.65 -17.49
CA PRO A 163 -11.34 -12.37 -16.22
C PRO A 163 -11.37 -13.89 -16.37
N THR A 164 -11.96 -14.40 -17.46
CA THR A 164 -12.06 -15.84 -17.72
C THR A 164 -10.71 -16.43 -18.09
N LEU A 165 -9.90 -15.71 -18.88
CA LEU A 165 -8.54 -16.13 -19.22
C LEU A 165 -7.66 -16.18 -17.97
N SER A 166 -7.73 -15.15 -17.11
CA SER A 166 -7.04 -15.15 -15.83
C SER A 166 -7.42 -16.36 -14.96
N ALA A 167 -8.71 -16.70 -14.92
CA ALA A 167 -9.19 -17.86 -14.17
C ALA A 167 -8.67 -19.19 -14.74
N ILE A 168 -8.68 -19.37 -16.07
CA ILE A 168 -8.14 -20.57 -16.73
C ILE A 168 -6.66 -20.75 -16.40
N GLY A 169 -5.86 -19.69 -16.48
CA GLY A 169 -4.44 -19.77 -16.12
C GLY A 169 -4.22 -20.12 -14.65
N LEU A 170 -4.99 -19.53 -13.71
CA LEU A 170 -4.90 -19.90 -12.30
C LEU A 170 -5.33 -21.34 -12.02
N ILE A 171 -6.40 -21.83 -12.66
CA ILE A 171 -6.84 -23.23 -12.56
C ILE A 171 -5.75 -24.17 -13.10
N GLY A 172 -5.16 -23.83 -14.25
CA GLY A 172 -4.02 -24.56 -14.81
C GLY A 172 -2.85 -24.66 -13.83
N PHE A 173 -2.55 -23.58 -13.11
CA PHE A 173 -1.54 -23.58 -12.07
C PHE A 173 -1.93 -24.45 -10.86
N LEU A 174 -3.19 -24.46 -10.44
CA LEU A 174 -3.65 -25.34 -9.35
C LEU A 174 -3.49 -26.81 -9.72
N ILE A 175 -3.78 -27.19 -10.97
CA ILE A 175 -3.56 -28.56 -11.47
C ILE A 175 -2.06 -28.89 -11.45
N PHE A 176 -1.21 -27.97 -11.92
CA PHE A 176 0.25 -28.11 -11.85
C PHE A 176 0.75 -28.25 -10.40
N LEU A 177 0.18 -27.48 -9.48
CA LEU A 177 0.50 -27.50 -8.07
C LEU A 177 0.18 -28.85 -7.43
N ILE A 178 -0.98 -29.44 -7.72
CA ILE A 178 -1.36 -30.76 -7.21
C ILE A 178 -0.39 -31.84 -7.72
N GLY A 179 -0.05 -31.80 -9.02
CA GLY A 179 0.88 -32.77 -9.63
C GLY A 179 2.32 -32.67 -9.14
N HIS A 180 2.76 -31.49 -8.69
CA HIS A 180 4.15 -31.21 -8.34
C HIS A 180 4.35 -30.55 -6.97
N TRP A 181 3.41 -30.72 -6.04
CA TRP A 181 3.34 -29.94 -4.79
C TRP A 181 4.65 -29.92 -4.00
N LYS A 182 5.38 -31.04 -3.93
CA LYS A 182 6.68 -31.14 -3.23
C LYS A 182 7.75 -30.20 -3.80
N LYS A 183 7.74 -29.97 -5.11
CA LYS A 183 8.72 -29.09 -5.79
C LYS A 183 8.33 -27.62 -5.70
N LEU A 184 7.06 -27.33 -5.43
CA LEU A 184 6.48 -25.99 -5.48
C LEU A 184 6.29 -25.36 -4.11
N ILE A 185 6.63 -26.06 -3.03
CA ILE A 185 6.66 -25.53 -1.65
C ILE A 185 7.33 -24.14 -1.58
N PRO A 186 8.49 -23.89 -2.22
CA PRO A 186 9.14 -22.57 -2.16
C PRO A 186 8.34 -21.42 -2.79
N LEU A 187 7.42 -21.73 -3.72
CA LEU A 187 6.61 -20.72 -4.41
C LEU A 187 5.28 -20.43 -3.70
N LEU A 188 4.87 -21.28 -2.76
CA LEU A 188 3.61 -21.13 -2.03
C LEU A 188 3.49 -19.79 -1.29
N PRO A 189 4.53 -19.23 -0.63
CA PRO A 189 4.40 -17.95 0.04
C PRO A 189 4.06 -16.80 -0.92
N ILE A 190 4.72 -16.75 -2.08
CA ILE A 190 4.48 -15.71 -3.10
C ILE A 190 3.06 -15.87 -3.68
N PHE A 191 2.65 -17.11 -3.95
CA PHE A 191 1.29 -17.39 -4.39
C PHE A 191 0.24 -16.98 -3.35
N ALA A 192 0.47 -17.29 -2.08
CA ALA A 192 -0.41 -16.93 -0.97
C ALA A 192 -0.54 -15.40 -0.81
N VAL A 193 0.57 -14.66 -0.91
CA VAL A 193 0.53 -13.19 -0.95
C VAL A 193 -0.32 -12.71 -2.12
N GLY A 194 -0.19 -13.32 -3.31
CA GLY A 194 -1.01 -12.99 -4.47
C GLY A 194 -2.52 -13.22 -4.24
N LEU A 195 -2.90 -14.30 -3.55
CA LEU A 195 -4.31 -14.61 -3.25
C LEU A 195 -4.97 -13.55 -2.36
N LEU A 196 -4.19 -12.77 -1.61
CA LEU A 196 -4.71 -11.64 -0.82
C LEU A 196 -5.43 -10.59 -1.69
N VAL A 197 -5.22 -10.56 -3.01
CA VAL A 197 -5.95 -9.67 -3.92
C VAL A 197 -7.48 -9.89 -3.89
N PHE A 198 -7.94 -11.09 -3.54
CA PHE A 198 -9.36 -11.43 -3.51
C PHE A 198 -10.04 -11.06 -2.19
N HIS A 199 -9.25 -10.94 -1.12
CA HIS A 199 -9.74 -10.69 0.24
C HIS A 199 -9.40 -9.27 0.75
N SER A 200 -8.19 -8.80 0.49
CA SER A 200 -7.61 -7.56 1.01
C SER A 200 -7.44 -6.52 -0.10
N ALA A 201 -6.20 -6.23 -0.53
CA ALA A 201 -5.84 -5.09 -1.37
C ALA A 201 -5.54 -5.47 -2.83
N ARG A 202 -5.93 -4.61 -3.79
CA ARG A 202 -5.66 -4.84 -5.21
C ARG A 202 -4.16 -4.90 -5.57
N ARG A 203 -3.28 -4.26 -4.80
CA ARG A 203 -1.82 -4.26 -5.04
C ARG A 203 -1.20 -5.66 -5.05
N PHE A 204 -1.81 -6.61 -4.33
CA PHE A 204 -1.32 -7.98 -4.28
C PHE A 204 -1.51 -8.74 -5.60
N GLY A 205 -2.35 -8.24 -6.51
CA GLY A 205 -2.61 -8.89 -7.79
C GLY A 205 -1.37 -9.12 -8.63
N VAL A 206 -0.35 -8.24 -8.53
CA VAL A 206 0.90 -8.37 -9.30
C VAL A 206 1.59 -9.71 -9.06
N PHE A 207 1.49 -10.26 -7.84
CA PHE A 207 2.11 -11.53 -7.48
C PHE A 207 1.44 -12.74 -8.13
N LEU A 208 0.19 -12.64 -8.61
CA LEU A 208 -0.50 -13.73 -9.30
C LEU A 208 -0.14 -13.84 -10.80
N GLY A 209 0.37 -12.77 -11.41
CA GLY A 209 0.67 -12.72 -12.85
C GLY A 209 1.55 -13.89 -13.35
N PRO A 210 2.71 -14.14 -12.73
CA PRO A 210 3.58 -15.25 -13.13
C PRO A 210 2.88 -16.63 -13.03
N PHE A 211 2.03 -16.84 -12.03
CA PHE A 211 1.33 -18.11 -11.83
C PHE A 211 0.27 -18.37 -12.90
N VAL A 212 -0.41 -17.33 -13.38
CA VAL A 212 -1.30 -17.42 -14.56
C VAL A 212 -0.50 -17.94 -15.76
N GLY A 213 0.71 -17.39 -15.98
CA GLY A 213 1.60 -17.82 -17.06
C GLY A 213 2.07 -19.27 -16.92
N ILE A 214 2.51 -19.69 -15.72
CA ILE A 214 2.90 -21.08 -15.44
C ILE A 214 1.74 -22.03 -15.73
N GLY A 215 0.53 -21.68 -15.29
CA GLY A 215 -0.65 -22.51 -15.53
C GLY A 215 -0.99 -22.67 -17.01
N TYR A 216 -0.88 -21.60 -17.80
CA TYR A 216 -1.02 -21.69 -19.25
C TYR A 216 0.05 -22.55 -19.92
N GLY A 217 1.32 -22.39 -19.52
CA GLY A 217 2.41 -23.23 -20.02
C GLY A 217 2.18 -24.71 -19.72
N TYR A 218 1.66 -25.01 -18.53
CA TYR A 218 1.34 -26.39 -18.15
C TYR A 218 0.16 -26.97 -18.93
N LEU A 219 -0.94 -26.22 -19.06
CA LEU A 219 -2.09 -26.64 -19.87
C LEU A 219 -1.71 -26.89 -21.33
N LEU A 220 -0.88 -26.02 -21.90
CA LEU A 220 -0.35 -26.20 -23.26
C LEU A 220 0.51 -27.46 -23.35
N THR A 221 1.36 -27.73 -22.36
CA THR A 221 2.20 -28.94 -22.31
C THR A 221 1.35 -30.20 -22.29
N ILE A 222 0.27 -30.24 -21.50
CA ILE A 222 -0.68 -31.36 -21.47
C ILE A 222 -1.32 -31.54 -22.85
N LEU A 223 -1.82 -30.46 -23.44
CA LEU A 223 -2.49 -30.48 -24.74
C LEU A 223 -1.55 -31.00 -25.84
N LEU A 224 -0.34 -30.46 -25.92
CA LEU A 224 0.68 -30.89 -26.89
C LEU A 224 1.05 -32.36 -26.70
N THR A 225 1.29 -32.78 -25.46
CA THR A 225 1.60 -34.19 -25.15
C THR A 225 0.45 -35.11 -25.56
N PHE A 226 -0.80 -34.70 -25.36
CA PHE A 226 -1.96 -35.45 -25.81
C PHE A 226 -2.04 -35.55 -27.34
N ILE A 227 -1.88 -34.43 -28.05
CA ILE A 227 -1.90 -34.39 -29.52
C ILE A 227 -0.81 -35.28 -30.12
N TYR A 228 0.43 -35.16 -29.64
CA TYR A 228 1.55 -35.98 -30.12
C TYR A 228 1.31 -37.49 -29.91
N ARG A 229 0.60 -37.87 -28.84
CA ARG A 229 0.25 -39.28 -28.57
C ARG A 229 -0.83 -39.83 -29.52
N GLN A 230 -1.72 -38.98 -30.05
CA GLN A 230 -2.82 -39.41 -30.92
C GLN A 230 -2.44 -39.50 -32.40
N ILE A 231 -1.33 -38.88 -32.83
CA ILE A 231 -0.89 -38.89 -34.24
C ILE A 231 -0.03 -40.14 -34.50
N PRO A 232 -0.52 -41.15 -35.24
CA PRO A 232 0.19 -42.42 -35.45
C PRO A 232 1.51 -42.29 -36.22
N MET A 233 1.70 -41.20 -36.99
CA MET A 233 2.96 -40.92 -37.71
C MET A 233 4.13 -40.60 -36.76
N ILE A 234 3.85 -40.12 -35.54
CA ILE A 234 4.81 -39.80 -34.48
C ILE A 234 4.96 -40.99 -33.49
N ARG A 235 4.11 -42.01 -33.62
CA ARG A 235 4.01 -43.19 -32.73
C ARG A 235 5.13 -44.23 -32.91
N ARG A 236 6.07 -44.03 -33.85
CA ARG A 236 7.30 -44.84 -33.94
C ARG A 236 8.30 -44.45 -32.84
N TRP A 237 7.91 -44.74 -31.62
CA TRP A 237 8.75 -44.74 -30.43
C TRP A 237 8.84 -46.19 -29.95
N PRO A 238 9.95 -46.92 -30.18
CA PRO A 238 10.23 -48.11 -29.42
C PRO A 238 11.11 -47.72 -28.23
N THR A 239 10.54 -47.80 -27.03
CA THR A 239 11.33 -48.05 -25.82
C THR A 239 11.89 -49.47 -25.90
N ARG A 240 13.03 -49.64 -26.58
CA ARG A 240 13.89 -50.81 -26.40
C ARG A 240 15.33 -50.45 -26.79
N SER A 241 16.18 -50.24 -25.79
CA SER A 241 17.63 -50.18 -25.98
C SER A 241 18.11 -51.53 -26.50
N ASN A 242 18.58 -51.57 -27.74
CA ASN A 242 19.27 -52.74 -28.28
C ASN A 242 20.69 -52.80 -27.65
N PRO A 243 21.11 -53.92 -27.01
CA PRO A 243 22.38 -53.93 -26.27
C PRO A 243 23.62 -54.00 -27.16
N ASN A 244 23.51 -54.38 -28.44
CA ASN A 244 24.66 -54.57 -29.32
C ASN A 244 24.45 -53.90 -30.69
N GLY A 245 25.38 -53.03 -31.07
CA GLY A 245 25.71 -52.78 -32.48
C GLY A 245 25.08 -51.55 -33.16
N SER A 246 25.79 -50.44 -33.06
CA SER A 246 26.11 -49.50 -34.16
C SER A 246 25.08 -49.28 -35.28
N SER A 247 24.19 -48.30 -35.09
CA SER A 247 23.92 -47.27 -36.09
C SER A 247 23.44 -46.01 -35.37
N VAL A 248 24.26 -44.95 -35.37
CA VAL A 248 23.79 -43.62 -34.98
C VAL A 248 22.92 -43.14 -36.13
N ASP A 249 21.63 -43.38 -36.01
CA ASP A 249 20.63 -42.97 -36.98
C ASP A 249 20.44 -41.45 -36.88
N TRP A 250 21.16 -40.69 -37.72
CA TRP A 250 21.10 -39.22 -37.79
C TRP A 250 19.69 -38.68 -38.06
N SER A 251 18.77 -39.52 -38.54
CA SER A 251 17.36 -39.18 -38.71
C SER A 251 16.63 -39.06 -37.35
N GLN A 252 16.93 -39.92 -36.38
CA GLN A 252 16.26 -39.97 -35.07
C GLN A 252 16.52 -38.71 -34.23
N GLY A 253 17.74 -38.16 -34.28
CA GLY A 253 18.09 -36.90 -33.63
C GLY A 253 17.44 -35.66 -34.28
N LYS A 254 17.23 -35.69 -35.61
CA LYS A 254 16.54 -34.60 -36.34
C LYS A 254 15.06 -34.53 -35.98
N TRP A 255 14.35 -35.65 -35.88
CA TRP A 255 12.93 -35.68 -35.52
C TRP A 255 12.67 -35.32 -34.05
N SER A 256 13.55 -35.72 -33.12
CA SER A 256 13.46 -35.29 -31.70
C SER A 256 13.65 -33.78 -31.56
N ARG A 257 14.66 -33.22 -32.24
CA ARG A 257 14.91 -31.77 -32.25
C ARG A 257 13.78 -31.00 -32.94
N LEU A 258 13.21 -31.53 -34.02
CA LEU A 258 12.09 -30.91 -34.72
C LEU A 258 10.82 -30.88 -33.84
N ASN A 259 10.57 -31.93 -33.07
CA ASN A 259 9.45 -31.97 -32.12
C ASN A 259 9.63 -30.95 -30.98
N GLU A 260 10.82 -30.88 -30.39
CA GLU A 260 11.15 -29.87 -29.37
C GLU A 260 11.00 -28.45 -29.94
N LEU A 261 11.56 -28.19 -31.12
CA LEU A 261 11.44 -26.91 -31.81
C LEU A 261 9.98 -26.56 -32.16
N SER A 262 9.17 -27.54 -32.55
CA SER A 262 7.74 -27.33 -32.82
C SER A 262 6.96 -27.01 -31.54
N GLY A 263 7.31 -27.64 -30.40
CA GLY A 263 6.74 -27.31 -29.10
C GLY A 263 7.06 -25.87 -28.67
N TYR A 264 8.32 -25.45 -28.83
CA TYR A 264 8.73 -24.06 -28.58
C TYR A 264 8.05 -23.08 -29.55
N GLY A 265 7.90 -23.45 -30.83
CA GLY A 265 7.20 -22.65 -31.82
C GLY A 265 5.72 -22.46 -31.47
N ILE A 266 5.03 -23.52 -31.05
CA ILE A 266 3.62 -23.44 -30.63
C ILE A 266 3.49 -22.63 -29.34
N ALA A 267 4.40 -22.81 -28.38
CA ALA A 267 4.45 -22.00 -27.16
C ALA A 267 4.65 -20.52 -27.47
N LEU A 268 5.52 -20.18 -28.44
CA LEU A 268 5.73 -18.81 -28.89
C LEU A 268 4.48 -18.23 -29.55
N VAL A 269 3.82 -18.96 -30.44
CA VAL A 269 2.57 -18.52 -31.08
C VAL A 269 1.48 -18.34 -30.03
N PHE A 270 1.33 -19.27 -29.10
CA PHE A 270 0.37 -19.19 -28.00
C PHE A 270 0.67 -17.97 -27.11
N PHE A 271 1.93 -17.74 -26.75
CA PHE A 271 2.36 -16.55 -26.02
C PHE A 271 1.99 -15.27 -26.76
N LEU A 272 2.27 -15.18 -28.07
CA LEU A 272 1.90 -14.01 -28.88
C LEU A 272 0.39 -13.78 -28.87
N VAL A 273 -0.43 -14.81 -29.08
CA VAL A 273 -1.90 -14.70 -29.05
C VAL A 273 -2.42 -14.26 -27.68
N VAL A 274 -1.92 -14.86 -26.58
CA VAL A 274 -2.33 -14.45 -25.23
C VAL A 274 -1.81 -13.05 -24.90
N SER A 275 -0.63 -12.67 -25.39
CA SER A 275 -0.06 -11.33 -25.19
C SER A 275 -0.94 -10.23 -25.81
N LEU A 276 -1.63 -10.50 -26.92
CA LEU A 276 -2.63 -9.58 -27.50
C LEU A 276 -3.83 -9.32 -26.57
N THR A 277 -4.05 -10.20 -25.59
CA THR A 277 -5.09 -10.04 -24.56
C THR A 277 -4.57 -9.30 -23.32
N THR A 278 -3.29 -8.97 -23.28
CA THR A 278 -2.72 -8.08 -22.25
C THR A 278 -2.98 -6.62 -22.63
N ALA A 279 -2.78 -5.69 -21.69
CA ALA A 279 -3.05 -4.27 -21.89
C ALA A 279 -1.95 -3.58 -22.74
N THR A 280 -1.58 -4.16 -23.89
CA THR A 280 -0.67 -3.52 -24.84
C THR A 280 -1.29 -2.22 -25.37
N GLY A 281 -0.58 -1.10 -25.22
CA GLY A 281 -1.04 0.22 -25.67
C GLY A 281 -1.76 1.07 -24.61
N LEU A 282 -1.85 0.62 -23.35
CA LEU A 282 -2.28 1.50 -22.26
C LEU A 282 -1.13 2.46 -21.91
N ILE A 283 -1.24 3.70 -22.38
CA ILE A 283 -0.33 4.78 -21.97
C ILE A 283 -0.94 5.45 -20.73
N PRO A 284 -0.44 5.18 -19.51
CA PRO A 284 -0.93 5.87 -18.32
C PRO A 284 -0.60 7.37 -18.45
N LYS A 285 -1.51 8.21 -17.95
CA LYS A 285 -1.19 9.64 -17.78
C LYS A 285 -0.10 9.77 -16.71
N PRO A 286 0.80 10.77 -16.83
CA PRO A 286 1.77 11.05 -15.77
C PRO A 286 1.08 11.25 -14.42
N SER A 287 1.68 10.72 -13.35
CA SER A 287 1.17 10.84 -11.97
C SER A 287 1.06 12.30 -11.52
N VAL A 288 1.95 13.16 -12.01
CA VAL A 288 1.91 14.61 -11.83
C VAL A 288 1.68 15.26 -13.19
N PRO A 289 0.61 16.07 -13.36
CA PRO A 289 0.37 16.78 -14.61
C PRO A 289 1.55 17.73 -14.96
N PRO A 290 1.88 17.91 -16.26
CA PRO A 290 2.97 18.80 -16.68
C PRO A 290 2.85 20.23 -16.12
N GLN A 291 1.63 20.74 -15.94
CA GLN A 291 1.40 22.08 -15.39
C GLN A 291 1.85 22.21 -13.92
N ASN A 292 1.71 21.15 -13.14
CA ASN A 292 2.23 21.09 -11.77
C ASN A 292 3.76 20.97 -11.79
N ILE A 293 4.33 20.18 -12.70
CA ILE A 293 5.80 20.09 -12.86
C ILE A 293 6.41 21.44 -13.20
N PHE A 294 5.81 22.25 -14.08
CA PHE A 294 6.30 23.61 -14.34
C PHE A 294 6.28 24.48 -13.08
N SER A 295 5.27 24.32 -12.22
CA SER A 295 5.25 25.01 -10.93
C SER A 295 6.37 24.51 -10.01
N PHE A 296 6.64 23.20 -9.99
CA PHE A 296 7.69 22.63 -9.15
C PHE A 296 9.08 23.05 -9.63
N LEU A 297 9.32 23.15 -10.94
CA LEU A 297 10.55 23.71 -11.48
C LEU A 297 10.72 25.19 -11.12
N PHE A 298 9.65 25.98 -11.20
CA PHE A 298 9.68 27.36 -10.68
C PHE A 298 10.10 27.38 -9.19
N LEU A 299 9.55 26.50 -8.36
CA LEU A 299 9.92 26.42 -6.95
C LEU A 299 11.37 25.96 -6.74
N LYS A 300 11.87 25.03 -7.55
CA LYS A 300 13.28 24.59 -7.51
C LYS A 300 14.24 25.77 -7.65
N ASP A 301 13.95 26.63 -8.62
CA ASP A 301 14.84 27.73 -9.01
C ASP A 301 14.70 28.94 -8.10
N ASN A 302 13.57 29.10 -7.43
CA ASN A 302 13.24 30.32 -6.66
C ASN A 302 13.16 30.12 -5.14
N LEU A 303 13.03 28.90 -4.60
CA LEU A 303 12.98 28.70 -3.15
C LEU A 303 14.39 28.58 -2.53
N PRO A 304 14.64 29.16 -1.34
CA PRO A 304 15.87 28.95 -0.57
C PRO A 304 16.20 27.47 -0.35
N LYS A 305 17.48 27.07 -0.33
CA LYS A 305 17.88 25.65 -0.29
C LYS A 305 17.40 24.88 0.95
N ASP A 306 17.28 25.57 2.07
CA ASP A 306 16.84 25.09 3.38
C ASP A 306 15.31 25.09 3.55
N SER A 307 14.55 25.38 2.49
CA SER A 307 13.09 25.47 2.55
C SER A 307 12.41 24.16 2.94
N ALA A 308 11.27 24.27 3.62
CA ALA A 308 10.34 23.16 3.85
C ALA A 308 8.97 23.45 3.22
N ILE A 309 8.42 22.44 2.57
CA ILE A 309 7.18 22.52 1.80
C ILE A 309 6.07 21.79 2.54
N TYR A 310 5.06 22.56 2.97
CA TYR A 310 3.84 22.09 3.59
C TYR A 310 2.79 21.82 2.51
N THR A 311 2.53 20.55 2.24
CA THR A 311 1.61 20.11 1.19
C THR A 311 0.98 18.79 1.59
N TRP A 312 0.11 18.22 0.74
CA TRP A 312 -0.43 16.88 0.94
C TRP A 312 0.53 15.79 0.44
N TRP A 313 0.60 14.67 1.15
CA TRP A 313 1.61 13.61 0.97
C TRP A 313 1.70 13.03 -0.45
N ASP A 314 0.60 13.03 -1.21
CA ASP A 314 0.55 12.50 -2.58
C ASP A 314 1.62 13.12 -3.50
N TYR A 315 1.98 14.40 -3.31
CA TYR A 315 3.03 15.08 -4.07
C TYR A 315 4.31 15.30 -3.28
N GLY A 316 4.44 14.77 -2.06
CA GLY A 316 5.62 14.90 -1.22
C GLY A 316 6.90 14.44 -1.91
N TYR A 317 6.90 13.22 -2.47
CA TYR A 317 8.04 12.71 -3.24
C TYR A 317 8.34 13.52 -4.50
N ALA A 318 7.32 13.85 -5.29
CA ALA A 318 7.52 14.59 -6.54
C ALA A 318 8.10 16.00 -6.31
N LEU A 319 7.64 16.68 -5.25
CA LEU A 319 8.18 17.97 -4.83
C LEU A 319 9.61 17.83 -4.32
N THR A 320 9.87 16.85 -3.45
CA THR A 320 11.22 16.60 -2.93
C THR A 320 12.21 16.31 -4.06
N GLU A 321 11.85 15.42 -4.98
CA GLU A 321 12.68 15.04 -6.14
C GLU A 321 12.92 16.21 -7.09
N THR A 322 11.87 16.97 -7.42
CA THR A 322 12.00 18.08 -8.40
C THR A 322 12.72 19.29 -7.80
N THR A 323 12.38 19.65 -6.56
CA THR A 323 12.86 20.89 -5.94
C THR A 323 14.12 20.71 -5.13
N ASN A 324 14.44 19.49 -4.68
CA ASN A 324 15.46 19.20 -3.67
C ASN A 324 15.20 20.00 -2.38
N ARG A 325 13.96 20.02 -1.90
CA ARG A 325 13.51 20.65 -0.64
C ARG A 325 12.72 19.64 0.18
N ALA A 326 12.76 19.78 1.51
CA ALA A 326 12.04 18.88 2.39
C ALA A 326 10.52 19.09 2.30
N THR A 327 9.75 18.02 2.43
CA THR A 327 8.29 18.08 2.61
C THR A 327 7.90 17.61 3.99
N PHE A 328 6.82 18.16 4.57
CA PHE A 328 6.39 17.79 5.91
C PHE A 328 5.97 16.31 6.01
N HIS A 329 5.35 15.78 4.95
CA HIS A 329 5.06 14.36 4.80
C HIS A 329 5.03 13.94 3.31
N ASP A 330 5.20 12.64 3.07
CA ASP A 330 5.22 12.02 1.74
C ASP A 330 4.60 10.60 1.77
N GLY A 331 4.69 9.89 0.65
CA GLY A 331 4.13 8.54 0.49
C GLY A 331 4.83 7.42 1.27
N GLY A 332 5.89 7.72 2.03
CA GLY A 332 6.49 6.82 3.02
C GLY A 332 6.16 7.19 4.47
N SER A 333 5.79 8.44 4.75
CA SER A 333 5.53 8.94 6.11
C SER A 333 4.05 9.22 6.41
N GLN A 334 3.15 8.91 5.48
CA GLN A 334 1.72 9.26 5.53
C GLN A 334 0.95 8.55 6.64
N THR A 335 1.47 7.45 7.20
CA THR A 335 0.85 6.72 8.32
C THR A 335 1.10 7.37 9.68
N SER A 336 1.95 8.40 9.75
CA SER A 336 2.25 9.11 11.00
C SER A 336 1.10 10.05 11.43
N PRO A 337 1.00 10.38 12.74
CA PRO A 337 0.05 11.37 13.27
C PRO A 337 0.08 12.72 12.53
N LYS A 338 1.25 13.10 12.01
CA LYS A 338 1.44 14.33 11.25
C LYS A 338 0.41 14.50 10.12
N THR A 339 0.05 13.43 9.44
CA THR A 339 -0.96 13.49 8.35
C THR A 339 -2.33 13.92 8.85
N TYR A 340 -2.70 13.54 10.06
CA TYR A 340 -3.94 14.01 10.69
C TYR A 340 -3.90 15.52 10.90
N PHE A 341 -2.82 16.04 11.51
CA PHE A 341 -2.68 17.48 11.77
C PHE A 341 -2.69 18.29 10.47
N ILE A 342 -1.99 17.81 9.44
CA ILE A 342 -2.02 18.44 8.11
C ILE A 342 -3.44 18.44 7.55
N ALA A 343 -4.16 17.31 7.62
CA ALA A 343 -5.54 17.22 7.14
C ALA A 343 -6.48 18.16 7.89
N LYS A 344 -6.38 18.22 9.23
CA LYS A 344 -7.17 19.10 10.09
C LYS A 344 -6.92 20.56 9.74
N SER A 345 -5.66 20.96 9.62
CA SER A 345 -5.28 22.32 9.25
C SER A 345 -5.81 22.77 7.89
N PHE A 346 -5.90 21.86 6.90
CA PHE A 346 -6.46 22.16 5.59
C PHE A 346 -7.98 22.32 5.59
N VAL A 347 -8.68 21.58 6.45
CA VAL A 347 -10.16 21.56 6.48
C VAL A 347 -10.76 22.48 7.54
N SER A 348 -9.95 22.98 8.47
CA SER A 348 -10.32 24.04 9.42
C SER A 348 -10.69 25.33 8.69
N ASP A 349 -11.59 26.11 9.28
CA ASP A 349 -11.95 27.46 8.85
C ASP A 349 -11.12 28.56 9.53
N SER A 350 -10.16 28.19 10.37
CA SER A 350 -9.23 29.09 11.04
C SER A 350 -7.84 29.04 10.40
N GLN A 351 -7.40 30.17 9.82
CA GLN A 351 -6.04 30.29 9.28
C GLN A 351 -4.98 30.31 10.37
N SER A 352 -5.31 30.78 11.57
CA SER A 352 -4.44 30.68 12.74
C SER A 352 -4.21 29.21 13.12
N GLU A 353 -5.22 28.35 13.06
CA GLU A 353 -5.01 26.91 13.30
C GLU A 353 -4.07 26.27 12.27
N LEU A 354 -4.15 26.69 11.00
CA LEU A 354 -3.20 26.27 9.99
C LEU A 354 -1.78 26.74 10.31
N TYR A 355 -1.62 28.02 10.63
CA TYR A 355 -0.34 28.59 11.00
C TYR A 355 0.28 27.88 12.21
N ASN A 356 -0.49 27.68 13.28
CA ASN A 356 -0.05 27.06 14.53
C ASN A 356 0.37 25.61 14.31
N THR A 357 -0.40 24.87 13.49
CA THR A 357 -0.04 23.51 13.07
C THR A 357 1.28 23.49 12.30
N ILE A 358 1.48 24.42 11.36
CA ILE A 358 2.73 24.52 10.60
C ILE A 358 3.90 24.81 11.55
N SER A 359 3.73 25.76 12.46
CA SER A 359 4.76 26.18 13.42
C SER A 359 5.20 25.04 14.32
N TYR A 360 4.23 24.32 14.88
CA TYR A 360 4.48 23.14 15.71
C TYR A 360 5.21 22.05 14.92
N LEU A 361 4.70 21.67 13.75
CA LEU A 361 5.31 20.60 12.95
C LEU A 361 6.68 20.96 12.39
N ALA A 362 6.97 22.25 12.18
CA ALA A 362 8.27 22.73 11.73
C ALA A 362 9.33 22.65 12.85
N SER A 363 8.90 22.84 14.10
CA SER A 363 9.78 22.88 15.28
C SER A 363 9.96 21.49 15.91
N GLU A 364 8.85 20.79 16.18
CA GLU A 364 8.83 19.55 16.95
C GLU A 364 8.75 18.28 16.07
N GLY A 365 8.29 18.44 14.83
CA GLY A 365 8.12 17.34 13.90
C GLY A 365 7.16 16.26 14.41
N THR A 366 7.42 15.00 14.05
CA THR A 366 6.62 13.87 14.55
C THR A 366 7.02 13.47 15.98
N GLY A 367 8.28 13.72 16.36
CA GLY A 367 8.82 13.35 17.67
C GLY A 367 8.07 14.02 18.81
N GLY A 368 7.85 15.35 18.73
CA GLY A 368 7.08 16.04 19.76
C GLY A 368 5.61 15.62 19.81
N ILE A 369 5.02 15.12 18.71
CA ILE A 369 3.66 14.54 18.78
C ILE A 369 3.66 13.29 19.65
N TYR A 370 4.63 12.39 19.47
CA TYR A 370 4.73 11.19 20.30
C TYR A 370 5.04 11.54 21.76
N GLN A 371 5.89 12.54 22.00
CA GLN A 371 6.17 13.00 23.36
C GLN A 371 4.90 13.53 24.05
N MET A 372 4.08 14.35 23.37
CA MET A 372 2.81 14.81 23.95
C MET A 372 1.82 13.66 24.23
N ILE A 373 1.82 12.63 23.40
CA ILE A 373 1.00 11.42 23.60
C ILE A 373 1.45 10.65 24.85
N ASP A 374 2.76 10.55 25.06
CA ASP A 374 3.36 9.85 26.20
C ASP A 374 3.19 10.62 27.52
N GLU A 375 3.15 11.95 27.46
CA GLU A 375 2.95 12.85 28.62
C GLU A 375 1.49 12.94 29.12
N HIS A 376 0.60 12.04 28.67
CA HIS A 376 -0.79 11.87 29.13
C HIS A 376 -1.72 13.06 28.86
N VAL A 377 -1.65 13.64 27.66
CA VAL A 377 -2.63 14.65 27.23
C VAL A 377 -3.92 13.95 26.74
N PRO A 378 -5.11 14.21 27.33
CA PRO A 378 -6.38 13.74 26.80
C PRO A 378 -6.52 14.11 25.31
N ASP A 379 -7.07 13.21 24.47
CA ASP A 379 -7.13 13.40 23.01
C ASP A 379 -7.68 14.77 22.56
N GLU A 380 -8.61 15.37 23.31
CA GLU A 380 -9.15 16.72 23.04
C GLU A 380 -8.13 17.83 23.34
N ASP A 381 -7.37 17.69 24.43
CA ASP A 381 -6.34 18.65 24.87
C ASP A 381 -5.10 18.63 23.95
N LEU A 382 -4.80 17.50 23.28
CA LEU A 382 -3.64 17.40 22.37
C LEU A 382 -3.75 18.41 21.23
N PHE A 383 -4.99 18.61 20.73
CA PHE A 383 -5.24 19.57 19.67
C PHE A 383 -5.27 20.99 20.19
N GLU A 384 -5.97 21.25 21.29
CA GLU A 384 -6.00 22.57 21.89
C GLU A 384 -4.60 23.03 22.29
N THR A 385 -3.70 22.13 22.72
CA THR A 385 -2.31 22.46 23.03
C THR A 385 -1.53 22.93 21.80
N VAL A 386 -1.57 22.17 20.70
CA VAL A 386 -0.91 22.54 19.43
C VAL A 386 -1.49 23.83 18.84
N LEU A 387 -2.78 24.08 19.06
CA LEU A 387 -3.50 25.21 18.49
C LEU A 387 -3.44 26.46 19.37
N ALA A 388 -3.38 26.35 20.70
CA ALA A 388 -3.40 27.49 21.62
C ALA A 388 -2.01 28.06 21.86
N ASN A 389 -1.00 27.21 22.02
CA ASN A 389 0.37 27.62 22.38
C ASN A 389 1.40 26.99 21.42
N PRO A 390 1.40 27.34 20.13
CA PRO A 390 2.41 26.82 19.21
C PRO A 390 3.80 27.37 19.58
N PRO A 391 4.88 26.59 19.37
CA PRO A 391 6.22 27.15 19.40
C PRO A 391 6.35 28.25 18.35
N VAL A 392 7.21 29.23 18.60
CA VAL A 392 7.53 30.27 17.60
C VAL A 392 8.13 29.62 16.38
N LEU A 393 7.68 30.02 15.18
CA LEU A 393 8.18 29.47 13.93
C LEU A 393 9.65 29.89 13.74
N SER A 394 10.57 29.03 14.17
CA SER A 394 12.02 29.25 14.05
C SER A 394 12.54 29.11 12.62
N LYS A 395 11.81 28.38 11.77
CA LYS A 395 12.18 28.15 10.38
C LYS A 395 11.57 29.21 9.47
N GLU A 396 12.41 30.13 8.99
CA GLU A 396 11.97 31.25 8.14
C GLU A 396 11.46 30.83 6.76
N ASN A 397 11.92 29.69 6.23
CA ASN A 397 11.66 29.25 4.85
C ASN A 397 10.61 28.14 4.74
N VAL A 398 9.43 28.35 5.32
CA VAL A 398 8.29 27.41 5.20
C VAL A 398 7.27 27.89 4.18
N PHE A 399 6.85 26.99 3.29
CA PHE A 399 5.94 27.31 2.18
C PHE A 399 4.77 26.34 2.12
N VAL A 400 3.54 26.86 2.13
CA VAL A 400 2.32 26.07 1.88
C VAL A 400 2.11 25.96 0.38
N VAL A 401 2.06 24.73 -0.14
CA VAL A 401 1.85 24.45 -1.56
C VAL A 401 0.53 23.71 -1.75
N TYR A 402 -0.43 24.39 -2.37
CA TYR A 402 -1.71 23.82 -2.79
C TYR A 402 -1.72 23.51 -4.27
N THR A 403 -2.27 22.34 -4.61
CA THR A 403 -2.35 21.85 -5.99
C THR A 403 -3.78 21.45 -6.36
N LYS A 404 -4.08 21.49 -7.66
CA LYS A 404 -5.43 21.25 -8.21
C LYS A 404 -6.01 19.88 -7.85
N ASP A 405 -5.18 18.85 -7.78
CA ASP A 405 -5.57 17.48 -7.48
C ASP A 405 -6.21 17.34 -6.10
N LEU A 406 -5.87 18.24 -5.17
CA LEU A 406 -6.48 18.29 -3.83
C LEU A 406 -8.00 18.47 -3.88
N ILE A 407 -8.55 19.09 -4.93
CA ILE A 407 -10.02 19.20 -5.11
C ILE A 407 -10.66 17.80 -5.17
N GLY A 408 -10.02 16.86 -5.89
CA GLY A 408 -10.51 15.48 -6.01
C GLY A 408 -10.23 14.63 -4.77
N LYS A 409 -9.18 14.97 -4.01
CA LYS A 409 -8.76 14.26 -2.80
C LYS A 409 -9.38 14.82 -1.52
N TYR A 410 -9.99 16.00 -1.60
CA TYR A 410 -10.51 16.74 -0.45
C TYR A 410 -11.47 15.92 0.40
N GLY A 411 -12.30 15.05 -0.19
CA GLY A 411 -13.21 14.19 0.57
C GLY A 411 -12.47 13.29 1.56
N ALA A 412 -11.31 12.75 1.18
CA ALA A 412 -10.47 11.95 2.07
C ALA A 412 -9.76 12.83 3.11
N ILE A 413 -9.20 13.97 2.70
CA ILE A 413 -8.56 14.95 3.59
C ILE A 413 -9.55 15.41 4.68
N ASN A 414 -10.79 15.73 4.27
CA ASN A 414 -11.86 16.12 5.18
C ASN A 414 -12.28 15.01 6.13
N SER A 415 -12.28 13.76 5.68
CA SER A 415 -12.60 12.61 6.54
C SER A 415 -11.54 12.41 7.63
N ILE A 416 -10.26 12.50 7.26
CA ILE A 416 -9.11 12.40 8.19
C ILE A 416 -9.08 13.60 9.14
N GLY A 417 -9.12 14.83 8.63
CA GLY A 417 -9.05 16.05 9.45
C GLY A 417 -10.27 16.30 10.34
N ARG A 418 -11.31 15.47 10.21
CA ARG A 418 -12.52 15.49 11.05
C ARG A 418 -12.69 14.18 11.82
N TRP A 419 -11.58 13.51 12.13
CA TRP A 419 -11.57 12.42 13.10
C TRP A 419 -12.28 12.84 14.39
N ASP A 420 -13.23 12.02 14.81
CA ASP A 420 -13.88 12.09 16.12
C ASP A 420 -13.10 11.14 17.04
N SER A 421 -12.28 11.69 17.94
CA SER A 421 -11.45 10.91 18.88
C SER A 421 -12.30 10.13 19.88
N VAL A 422 -13.43 10.69 20.32
CA VAL A 422 -14.35 10.06 21.27
C VAL A 422 -15.05 8.85 20.64
N LYS A 423 -15.61 9.01 19.43
CA LYS A 423 -16.26 7.91 18.69
C LYS A 423 -15.26 7.03 17.95
N GLN A 424 -14.01 7.47 17.88
CA GLN A 424 -12.93 6.88 17.09
C GLN A 424 -13.39 6.58 15.65
N ARG A 425 -13.91 7.59 14.95
CA ARG A 425 -14.40 7.43 13.58
C ARG A 425 -14.04 8.63 12.72
N SER A 426 -13.73 8.35 11.46
CA SER A 426 -13.45 9.40 10.48
C SER A 426 -14.72 10.20 10.18
N GLY A 427 -14.54 11.51 9.99
CA GLY A 427 -15.64 12.39 9.63
C GLY A 427 -16.21 12.07 8.24
N PRO A 428 -17.36 12.66 7.87
CA PRO A 428 -17.98 12.39 6.58
C PRO A 428 -17.07 12.84 5.42
N GLY A 429 -16.96 12.04 4.37
CA GLY A 429 -16.14 12.31 3.18
C GLY A 429 -16.72 13.39 2.26
N THR A 430 -17.00 14.58 2.79
CA THR A 430 -17.56 15.69 2.02
C THR A 430 -16.47 16.49 1.30
N GLY A 431 -16.71 16.83 0.04
CA GLY A 431 -15.77 17.64 -0.76
C GLY A 431 -16.47 18.37 -1.89
N TYR A 432 -15.81 18.43 -3.04
CA TYR A 432 -16.25 19.18 -4.21
C TYR A 432 -17.11 18.32 -5.14
N ARG A 433 -18.36 18.74 -5.37
CA ARG A 433 -19.21 18.14 -6.41
C ARG A 433 -19.08 18.96 -7.69
N ILE A 434 -18.39 18.42 -8.69
CA ILE A 434 -18.21 19.07 -9.98
C ILE A 434 -19.50 18.91 -10.82
N LEU A 435 -20.01 20.03 -11.33
CA LEU A 435 -21.14 20.06 -12.26
C LEU A 435 -20.65 20.11 -13.71
N LYS A 436 -21.39 19.43 -14.59
CA LYS A 436 -21.15 19.47 -16.05
C LYS A 436 -21.85 20.70 -16.64
N CYS A 437 -21.17 21.83 -16.59
CA CYS A 437 -21.62 23.09 -17.15
C CYS A 437 -20.63 23.60 -18.17
N ASN A 438 -21.13 24.11 -19.29
CA ASN A 438 -20.33 24.33 -20.49
C ASN A 438 -20.20 25.82 -20.84
N GLN A 439 -21.12 26.67 -20.36
CA GLN A 439 -21.18 28.06 -20.76
C GLN A 439 -21.74 28.95 -19.65
N LEU A 440 -21.18 30.15 -19.50
CA LEU A 440 -21.67 31.22 -18.64
C LEU A 440 -21.84 32.47 -19.51
N LYS A 441 -23.07 32.97 -19.66
CA LYS A 441 -23.38 34.22 -20.37
C LYS A 441 -24.06 35.18 -19.39
N GLY A 442 -23.34 36.21 -18.95
CA GLY A 442 -23.83 37.11 -17.90
C GLY A 442 -24.09 36.35 -16.60
N PHE A 443 -25.37 36.17 -16.27
CA PHE A 443 -25.83 35.40 -15.10
C PHE A 443 -26.50 34.08 -15.47
N GLU A 444 -26.50 33.70 -16.73
CA GLU A 444 -27.06 32.44 -17.19
C GLU A 444 -25.97 31.38 -17.29
N LEU A 445 -26.12 30.32 -16.50
CA LEU A 445 -25.23 29.17 -16.48
C LEU A 445 -25.90 27.98 -17.16
N LEU A 446 -25.30 27.49 -18.25
CA LEU A 446 -25.78 26.32 -18.98
C LEU A 446 -25.15 25.04 -18.43
N CYS A 447 -25.97 24.21 -17.78
CA CYS A 447 -25.57 22.92 -17.22
C CYS A 447 -26.41 21.79 -17.81
N GLN A 448 -25.76 20.79 -18.40
CA GLN A 448 -26.43 19.61 -18.98
C GLN A 448 -27.62 19.96 -19.92
N GLY A 449 -27.50 21.04 -20.69
CA GLY A 449 -28.54 21.51 -21.61
C GLY A 449 -29.65 22.37 -20.99
N ARG A 450 -29.64 22.62 -19.68
CA ARG A 450 -30.57 23.54 -18.99
C ARG A 450 -29.86 24.83 -18.60
N SER A 451 -30.45 25.97 -18.94
CA SER A 451 -29.98 27.29 -18.50
C SER A 451 -30.54 27.58 -17.11
N VAL A 452 -29.69 28.05 -16.21
CA VAL A 452 -30.04 28.44 -14.85
C VAL A 452 -29.65 29.89 -14.65
N ASN A 453 -30.61 30.74 -14.29
CA ASN A 453 -30.34 32.15 -13.99
C ASN A 453 -29.85 32.29 -12.55
N LEU A 454 -28.57 32.61 -12.37
CA LEU A 454 -27.90 32.65 -11.07
C LEU A 454 -28.38 33.75 -10.12
N ILE A 455 -29.21 34.70 -10.56
CA ILE A 455 -29.81 35.73 -9.71
C ILE A 455 -31.24 35.34 -9.33
N LYS A 456 -32.04 34.95 -10.33
CA LYS A 456 -33.46 34.64 -10.14
C LYS A 456 -33.66 33.29 -9.47
N GLU A 457 -32.80 32.32 -9.77
CA GLU A 457 -32.91 30.97 -9.24
C GLU A 457 -31.99 30.77 -8.05
N SER A 458 -32.60 30.40 -6.91
CA SER A 458 -31.89 30.03 -5.67
C SER A 458 -31.59 28.54 -5.56
N SER A 459 -31.68 27.79 -6.68
CA SER A 459 -31.33 26.38 -6.70
C SER A 459 -30.80 25.95 -8.06
N ILE A 460 -30.03 24.86 -8.10
CA ILE A 460 -29.51 24.27 -9.33
C ILE A 460 -29.65 22.75 -9.27
N GLY A 461 -30.39 22.18 -10.22
CA GLY A 461 -30.69 20.74 -10.23
C GLY A 461 -31.34 20.24 -8.92
N GLY A 462 -32.23 21.06 -8.33
CA GLY A 462 -32.89 20.77 -7.04
C GLY A 462 -32.04 21.05 -5.80
N ILE A 463 -30.78 21.48 -5.95
CA ILE A 463 -29.90 21.79 -4.82
C ILE A 463 -30.07 23.26 -4.43
N PRO A 464 -30.53 23.58 -3.21
CA PRO A 464 -30.67 24.97 -2.77
C PRO A 464 -29.30 25.63 -2.57
N LEU A 465 -29.18 26.87 -3.03
CA LEU A 465 -27.97 27.69 -2.96
C LEU A 465 -28.10 28.76 -1.89
N LYS A 466 -27.05 28.91 -1.08
CA LYS A 466 -26.88 30.03 -0.14
C LYS A 466 -26.13 31.18 -0.82
N GLN A 467 -25.10 30.87 -1.58
CA GLN A 467 -24.24 31.84 -2.23
C GLN A 467 -23.63 31.26 -3.50
N THR A 468 -23.53 32.09 -4.53
CA THR A 468 -22.75 31.80 -5.74
C THR A 468 -21.53 32.73 -5.76
N VAL A 469 -20.35 32.17 -6.06
CA VAL A 469 -19.12 32.93 -6.27
C VAL A 469 -18.57 32.67 -7.65
N ILE A 470 -18.20 33.75 -8.35
CA ILE A 470 -17.48 33.68 -9.62
C ILE A 470 -16.03 34.02 -9.32
N ILE A 471 -15.14 33.09 -9.66
CA ILE A 471 -13.71 33.11 -9.36
C ILE A 471 -12.98 33.21 -10.70
N ASP A 472 -12.20 34.27 -10.88
CA ASP A 472 -11.34 34.45 -12.05
C ASP A 472 -9.89 34.50 -11.60
N ASP A 473 -9.06 33.67 -12.22
CA ASP A 473 -7.63 33.52 -11.95
C ASP A 473 -7.28 33.36 -10.45
N GLY A 474 -8.14 32.66 -9.71
CA GLY A 474 -7.96 32.38 -8.29
C GLY A 474 -8.40 33.50 -7.35
N TYR A 475 -9.17 34.48 -7.83
CA TYR A 475 -9.73 35.55 -7.00
C TYR A 475 -11.24 35.70 -7.22
N VAL A 476 -11.96 36.00 -6.14
CA VAL A 476 -13.40 36.23 -6.22
C VAL A 476 -13.69 37.55 -6.93
N LYS A 477 -14.30 37.49 -8.11
CA LYS A 477 -14.74 38.68 -8.87
C LYS A 477 -16.16 39.10 -8.55
N ARG A 478 -17.02 38.13 -8.22
CA ARG A 478 -18.43 38.41 -7.92
C ARG A 478 -18.98 37.45 -6.89
N ARG A 479 -19.86 37.97 -6.04
CA ARG A 479 -20.66 37.22 -5.07
C ARG A 479 -22.12 37.50 -5.34
N ILE A 480 -22.93 36.45 -5.39
CA ILE A 480 -24.38 36.54 -5.49
C ILE A 480 -24.94 35.87 -4.25
N GLN A 481 -25.61 36.65 -3.42
CA GLN A 481 -26.25 36.16 -2.21
C GLN A 481 -27.67 35.73 -2.54
N HIS A 482 -28.05 34.53 -2.14
CA HIS A 482 -29.41 34.01 -2.35
C HIS A 482 -30.26 34.24 -1.11
N PRO A 483 -31.57 34.50 -1.24
CA PRO A 483 -32.48 34.85 -0.15
C PRO A 483 -32.85 33.67 0.78
N ARG A 484 -32.00 32.63 0.86
CA ARG A 484 -32.21 31.46 1.72
C ARG A 484 -31.31 31.51 2.94
N GLU A 485 -31.81 31.07 4.09
CA GLU A 485 -31.00 30.92 5.30
C GLU A 485 -29.98 29.79 5.17
N HIS A 486 -30.40 28.66 4.58
CA HIS A 486 -29.59 27.46 4.38
C HIS A 486 -29.43 27.10 2.90
N GLY A 487 -28.26 26.56 2.55
CA GLY A 487 -27.97 26.13 1.19
C GLY A 487 -26.50 25.78 0.99
N LYS A 488 -26.18 25.30 -0.21
CA LYS A 488 -24.81 25.02 -0.65
C LYS A 488 -24.18 26.26 -1.30
N TYR A 489 -22.86 26.21 -1.47
CA TYR A 489 -22.11 27.27 -2.12
C TYR A 489 -21.74 26.81 -3.53
N LEU A 490 -22.13 27.60 -4.54
CA LEU A 490 -21.78 27.36 -5.93
C LEU A 490 -20.52 28.17 -6.26
N GLN A 491 -19.48 27.51 -6.74
CA GLN A 491 -18.23 28.12 -7.17
C GLN A 491 -18.07 27.94 -8.67
N ILE A 492 -17.90 29.04 -9.40
CA ILE A 492 -17.71 29.04 -10.85
C ILE A 492 -16.31 29.57 -11.12
N LEU A 493 -15.40 28.65 -11.48
CA LEU A 493 -14.01 28.97 -11.80
C LEU A 493 -13.92 29.28 -13.29
N VAL A 494 -13.44 30.47 -13.61
CA VAL A 494 -13.22 30.94 -14.98
C VAL A 494 -11.76 31.35 -15.18
N LYS A 495 -11.34 31.37 -16.45
CA LYS A 495 -10.12 32.02 -16.89
C LYS A 495 -10.44 32.80 -18.15
N GLY A 496 -10.54 34.12 -18.02
CA GLY A 496 -11.11 34.96 -19.06
C GLY A 496 -12.56 34.55 -19.35
N ARG A 497 -12.86 34.19 -20.61
CA ARG A 497 -14.22 33.76 -21.02
C ARG A 497 -14.49 32.26 -20.86
N LYS A 498 -13.49 31.45 -20.49
CA LYS A 498 -13.60 29.99 -20.44
C LYS A 498 -13.92 29.52 -19.02
N ILE A 499 -14.92 28.67 -18.88
CA ILE A 499 -15.18 27.93 -17.63
C ILE A 499 -14.10 26.86 -17.46
N ILE A 500 -13.41 26.88 -16.33
CA ILE A 500 -12.50 25.82 -15.89
C ILE A 500 -13.29 24.72 -15.18
N SER A 501 -14.14 25.10 -14.23
CA SER A 501 -14.88 24.17 -13.39
C SER A 501 -16.08 24.86 -12.73
N VAL A 502 -17.18 24.13 -12.57
CA VAL A 502 -18.32 24.54 -11.74
C VAL A 502 -18.46 23.55 -10.61
N GLN A 503 -18.51 24.02 -9.38
CA GLN A 503 -18.40 23.20 -8.19
C GLN A 503 -19.47 23.57 -7.17
N ILE A 504 -20.09 22.57 -6.56
CA ILE A 504 -20.97 22.74 -5.40
C ILE A 504 -20.26 22.20 -4.17
N VAL A 505 -20.25 22.99 -3.11
CA VAL A 505 -19.63 22.63 -1.83
C VAL A 505 -20.56 22.92 -0.64
N SER A 506 -20.31 22.25 0.49
CA SER A 506 -20.99 22.55 1.76
C SER A 506 -20.42 23.83 2.39
N LYS A 507 -21.12 24.37 3.41
CA LYS A 507 -20.63 25.51 4.21
C LYS A 507 -19.21 25.25 4.72
N ARG A 508 -18.97 24.10 5.35
CA ARG A 508 -17.67 23.75 5.93
C ARG A 508 -16.56 23.69 4.88
N VAL A 509 -16.81 23.04 3.74
CA VAL A 509 -15.83 22.98 2.63
C VAL A 509 -15.58 24.36 2.03
N PHE A 510 -16.60 25.23 1.99
CA PHE A 510 -16.43 26.58 1.48
C PHE A 510 -15.51 27.42 2.37
N PHE A 511 -15.64 27.31 3.69
CA PHE A 511 -14.87 28.11 4.65
C PHE A 511 -13.49 27.53 5.00
N SER A 512 -13.15 26.33 4.54
CA SER A 512 -11.87 25.74 4.87
C SER A 512 -10.67 26.51 4.33
N ASN A 513 -9.54 26.41 5.01
CA ASN A 513 -8.27 27.03 4.62
C ASN A 513 -7.88 26.68 3.19
N PHE A 514 -7.98 25.41 2.80
CA PHE A 514 -7.74 25.01 1.41
C PHE A 514 -8.63 25.79 0.44
N ASN A 515 -9.94 25.86 0.68
CA ASN A 515 -10.85 26.53 -0.24
C ASN A 515 -10.62 28.05 -0.27
N GLN A 516 -10.50 28.69 0.90
CA GLN A 516 -10.28 30.13 1.02
C GLN A 516 -8.96 30.55 0.35
N MET A 517 -7.86 29.88 0.68
CA MET A 517 -6.53 30.28 0.21
C MET A 517 -6.31 29.87 -1.25
N PHE A 518 -6.56 28.60 -1.62
CA PHE A 518 -6.26 28.12 -2.97
C PHE A 518 -7.25 28.67 -4.00
N LEU A 519 -8.57 28.47 -3.77
CA LEU A 519 -9.60 28.77 -4.76
C LEU A 519 -10.06 30.22 -4.72
N LEU A 520 -10.24 30.80 -3.53
CA LEU A 520 -10.80 32.14 -3.40
C LEU A 520 -9.74 33.25 -3.31
N GLY A 521 -8.48 32.88 -3.10
CA GLY A 521 -7.38 33.84 -2.92
C GLY A 521 -7.51 34.68 -1.66
N LYS A 522 -8.19 34.14 -0.65
CA LYS A 522 -8.38 34.77 0.66
C LYS A 522 -7.44 34.12 1.66
N TYR A 523 -6.50 34.91 2.15
CA TYR A 523 -5.55 34.51 3.18
C TYR A 523 -5.32 35.68 4.13
N ASP A 524 -4.88 35.39 5.34
CA ASP A 524 -4.47 36.37 6.32
C ASP A 524 -3.06 36.85 5.99
N GLU A 525 -2.95 38.11 5.58
CA GLU A 525 -1.68 38.72 5.20
C GLU A 525 -0.73 38.92 6.39
N THR A 526 -1.21 38.82 7.63
CA THR A 526 -0.35 38.87 8.82
C THR A 526 0.40 37.54 9.02
N LEU A 527 -0.18 36.42 8.58
CA LEU A 527 0.36 35.07 8.76
C LEU A 527 1.05 34.53 7.49
N PHE A 528 0.54 34.91 6.32
CA PHE A 528 0.98 34.37 5.04
C PHE A 528 1.27 35.47 4.02
N LYS A 529 2.20 35.20 3.10
CA LYS A 529 2.46 36.03 1.92
C LYS A 529 2.32 35.16 0.68
N GLN A 530 1.50 35.56 -0.29
CA GLN A 530 1.44 34.82 -1.55
C GLN A 530 2.79 34.89 -2.27
N TYR A 531 3.36 33.72 -2.57
CA TYR A 531 4.67 33.59 -3.20
C TYR A 531 4.56 33.30 -4.70
N TYR A 532 3.63 32.41 -5.08
CA TYR A 532 3.45 31.99 -6.46
C TYR A 532 1.98 31.66 -6.74
N ASN A 533 1.48 32.06 -7.91
CA ASN A 533 0.13 31.76 -8.35
C ASN A 533 0.12 31.30 -9.81
N ALA A 534 -0.11 30.01 -10.03
CA ALA A 534 -0.35 29.41 -11.34
C ALA A 534 -1.75 28.79 -11.40
N PHE A 535 -2.76 29.56 -11.00
CA PHE A 535 -4.15 29.11 -10.98
C PHE A 535 -4.60 28.57 -12.36
N PRO A 536 -5.32 27.42 -12.41
CA PRO A 536 -5.87 26.64 -11.30
C PRO A 536 -4.98 25.46 -10.85
N TRP A 537 -3.68 25.47 -11.18
CA TRP A 537 -2.81 24.28 -11.03
C TRP A 537 -2.08 24.24 -9.70
N THR A 538 -1.44 25.34 -9.32
CA THR A 538 -0.62 25.44 -8.12
C THR A 538 -0.73 26.84 -7.54
N ARG A 539 -0.77 26.95 -6.22
CA ARG A 539 -0.65 28.22 -5.49
C ARG A 539 0.23 28.01 -4.27
N VAL A 540 1.11 28.97 -4.00
CA VAL A 540 2.12 28.86 -2.94
C VAL A 540 2.08 30.09 -2.06
N PHE A 541 2.15 29.85 -0.76
CA PHE A 541 2.18 30.88 0.27
C PHE A 541 3.43 30.68 1.12
N HIS A 542 4.22 31.74 1.28
CA HIS A 542 5.26 31.82 2.28
C HIS A 542 4.61 32.04 3.65
N VAL A 543 5.04 31.26 4.65
CA VAL A 543 4.57 31.37 6.04
C VAL A 543 5.48 32.37 6.74
N LYS A 544 4.90 33.44 7.28
CA LYS A 544 5.68 34.50 7.93
C LYS A 544 6.20 34.02 9.28
N GLY A 545 7.47 34.25 9.59
CA GLY A 545 7.95 34.15 10.97
C GLY A 545 7.30 35.24 11.84
N GLN A 546 7.00 34.91 13.09
CA GLN A 546 6.71 35.94 14.10
C GLN A 546 8.04 36.34 14.73
N ASN A 547 8.48 37.56 14.44
CA ASN A 547 9.64 38.18 15.11
C ASN A 547 9.23 38.78 16.45
#